data_AF-A0A096F734-F1
#
_entry.id   AF-A0A096F734-F1
#
_cell.length_a   1.000
_cell.length_b   1.000
_cell.length_c   1.000
_cell.angle_alpha   90.00
_cell.angle_beta   90.00
_cell.angle_gamma   90.00
#
_symmetry.space_group_name_H-M   'P 1'
#
loop_
_entity.id
_entity.type
_entity.pdbx_description
1 polymer ?
#
loop_
_entity_poly.entity_id
_entity_poly.type
_entity_poly.pdbx_seq_one_letter_code
_entity_poly.pdbx_strand_id
1 'polypeptide(L)'
;MPLLIDGTPHEDGVFTLKLTPDAPHRLKTSPGQGSLTLGPRKLLKTADLWLPVDACVLWSCFDPFATPAGSPWPRSFYYTGNDSGFFTWAQLRAVENFSWYPQLQQDVHIDASQSQIRELSIHLQAGNQGHIHLKLPQQGMRLHLHGNLEQITVTAGLPESLSLSPATSKNPADEAFQLPDMGSLKQVSTLELRNGAGKQPISLQNLLQFSKLDSLSLWGNHRDLDQLSSCTQLKALSLRFMRHLSGLPALQTWPELDFFIAYNVEEATGKHLRQQLKDRAKARPWADYTSVSQLRKPQWWTKEYGRPFAGWPAARARIAHAAYELAEQEIGAASSLGQVQAALTAFAARFNTVKGIETSEREDLGLAVQQLAQLPAALALKLTDEQAQQWFDENRDY
;
A
#
# COMPACT_ATOMS: atom_id res chain seq x y z
N MET A 1 28.32 9.53 -9.74
CA MET A 1 29.32 9.76 -8.68
C MET A 1 29.86 8.40 -8.30
N PRO A 2 31.19 8.23 -8.21
CA PRO A 2 31.80 6.91 -8.05
C PRO A 2 31.41 6.27 -6.71
N LEU A 3 31.18 4.96 -6.71
CA LEU A 3 31.04 4.17 -5.49
C LEU A 3 32.41 3.97 -4.86
N LEU A 4 32.47 3.94 -3.52
CA LEU A 4 33.67 3.53 -2.82
C LEU A 4 33.60 2.03 -2.55
N ILE A 5 34.67 1.29 -2.88
CA ILE A 5 34.86 -0.11 -2.52
C ILE A 5 36.17 -0.20 -1.75
N ASP A 6 36.11 -0.61 -0.49
CA ASP A 6 37.27 -0.61 0.42
C ASP A 6 37.97 0.76 0.47
N GLY A 7 37.17 1.84 0.45
CA GLY A 7 37.65 3.22 0.45
C GLY A 7 38.22 3.71 -0.88
N THR A 8 38.29 2.87 -1.92
CA THR A 8 38.79 3.25 -3.24
C THR A 8 37.63 3.70 -4.14
N PRO A 9 37.71 4.86 -4.82
CA PRO A 9 36.69 5.27 -5.78
C PRO A 9 36.69 4.38 -7.03
N HIS A 10 35.53 3.87 -7.39
CA HIS A 10 35.28 3.12 -8.61
C HIS A 10 34.21 3.81 -9.45
N GLU A 11 34.47 3.91 -10.77
CA GLU A 11 33.45 4.30 -11.72
C GLU A 11 32.29 3.30 -11.71
N ASP A 12 31.11 3.77 -12.11
CA ASP A 12 29.95 2.90 -12.28
C ASP A 12 30.24 1.79 -13.28
N GLY A 13 29.90 0.56 -12.93
CA GLY A 13 30.37 -0.59 -13.68
C GLY A 13 29.71 -1.89 -13.27
N VAL A 14 30.39 -3.00 -13.57
CA VAL A 14 29.97 -4.35 -13.21
C VAL A 14 30.95 -4.90 -12.19
N PHE A 15 30.47 -5.10 -10.96
CA PHE A 15 31.23 -5.65 -9.85
C PHE A 15 30.85 -7.10 -9.62
N THR A 16 31.84 -7.89 -9.18
CA THR A 16 31.65 -9.31 -8.88
C THR A 16 31.38 -9.45 -7.39
N LEU A 17 30.24 -10.03 -7.01
CA LEU A 17 29.82 -10.23 -5.62
C LEU A 17 29.67 -11.70 -5.30
N LYS A 18 30.19 -12.12 -4.16
CA LYS A 18 29.91 -13.46 -3.62
C LYS A 18 28.66 -13.43 -2.75
N LEU A 19 27.49 -13.37 -3.40
CA LEU A 19 26.19 -13.25 -2.73
C LEU A 19 25.71 -14.58 -2.11
N THR A 20 26.11 -15.70 -2.70
CA THR A 20 25.87 -17.06 -2.19
C THR A 20 27.20 -17.84 -2.21
N PRO A 21 27.28 -19.04 -1.60
CA PRO A 21 28.49 -19.88 -1.67
C PRO A 21 28.91 -20.28 -3.09
N ASP A 22 27.96 -20.24 -4.04
CA ASP A 22 28.14 -20.68 -5.43
C ASP A 22 28.85 -19.62 -6.31
N ALA A 23 28.61 -19.70 -7.62
CA ALA A 23 29.17 -18.79 -8.61
C ALA A 23 28.89 -17.32 -8.25
N PRO A 24 29.87 -16.42 -8.50
CA PRO A 24 29.72 -15.04 -8.13
C PRO A 24 28.67 -14.35 -9.00
N HIS A 25 28.00 -13.38 -8.41
CA HIS A 25 26.95 -12.58 -9.00
C HIS A 25 27.54 -11.30 -9.59
N ARG A 26 26.88 -10.76 -10.62
CA ARG A 26 27.32 -9.52 -11.28
C ARG A 26 26.40 -8.39 -10.88
N LEU A 27 26.90 -7.50 -10.03
CA LEU A 27 26.22 -6.28 -9.67
C LEU A 27 26.54 -5.19 -10.70
N LYS A 28 25.53 -4.69 -11.40
CA LYS A 28 25.67 -3.50 -12.24
C LYS A 28 25.20 -2.28 -11.45
N THR A 29 26.03 -1.25 -11.37
CA THR A 29 25.68 0.00 -10.70
C THR A 29 25.44 1.10 -11.73
N SER A 30 24.70 2.12 -11.34
CA SER A 30 24.46 3.32 -12.14
C SER A 30 24.62 4.58 -11.28
N PRO A 31 25.00 5.73 -11.89
CA PRO A 31 25.23 6.96 -11.15
C PRO A 31 24.05 7.33 -10.25
N GLY A 32 24.30 7.49 -8.95
CA GLY A 32 23.29 7.93 -7.98
C GLY A 32 22.32 6.83 -7.52
N GLN A 33 22.49 5.58 -7.98
CA GLN A 33 21.72 4.44 -7.46
C GLN A 33 22.09 4.21 -5.99
N GLY A 34 21.13 4.42 -5.07
CA GLY A 34 21.29 4.16 -3.63
C GLY A 34 20.55 2.90 -3.14
N SER A 35 19.82 2.26 -4.04
CA SER A 35 18.94 1.12 -3.77
C SER A 35 19.39 -0.14 -4.49
N LEU A 36 19.14 -1.28 -3.88
CA LEU A 36 19.41 -2.59 -4.45
C LEU A 36 18.17 -3.49 -4.36
N THR A 37 17.79 -4.08 -5.48
CA THR A 37 16.71 -5.07 -5.56
C THR A 37 17.29 -6.46 -5.79
N LEU A 38 16.90 -7.41 -4.94
CA LEU A 38 17.39 -8.79 -5.01
C LEU A 38 16.28 -9.81 -4.77
N GLY A 39 16.32 -10.94 -5.48
CA GLY A 39 15.35 -12.03 -5.32
C GLY A 39 15.18 -12.94 -6.54
N PRO A 40 14.17 -13.82 -6.56
CA PRO A 40 14.03 -14.83 -7.60
C PRO A 40 13.58 -14.24 -8.93
N ARG A 41 14.25 -14.64 -10.01
CA ARG A 41 13.94 -14.20 -11.38
C ARG A 41 12.49 -14.44 -11.81
N LYS A 42 11.83 -15.47 -11.25
CA LYS A 42 10.43 -15.77 -11.54
C LYS A 42 9.46 -14.71 -10.96
N LEU A 43 9.79 -14.11 -9.81
CA LEU A 43 8.96 -13.08 -9.17
C LEU A 43 9.43 -11.67 -9.54
N LEU A 44 10.72 -11.49 -9.75
CA LEU A 44 11.34 -10.21 -10.07
C LEU A 44 11.95 -10.24 -11.49
N LYS A 45 11.19 -9.74 -12.46
CA LYS A 45 11.64 -9.62 -13.86
C LYS A 45 12.84 -8.67 -13.99
N THR A 46 12.91 -7.65 -13.15
CA THR A 46 13.95 -6.61 -13.12
C THR A 46 14.52 -6.50 -11.70
N ALA A 47 15.40 -7.43 -11.33
CA ALA A 47 16.20 -7.32 -10.11
C ALA A 47 17.64 -6.94 -10.47
N ASP A 48 18.33 -6.25 -9.56
CA ASP A 48 19.77 -5.98 -9.71
C ASP A 48 20.57 -7.27 -9.51
N LEU A 49 20.10 -8.16 -8.61
CA LEU A 49 20.70 -9.45 -8.32
C LEU A 49 19.63 -10.55 -8.25
N TRP A 50 19.77 -11.59 -9.05
CA TRP A 50 18.87 -12.75 -9.01
C TRP A 50 19.42 -13.86 -8.13
N LEU A 51 18.58 -14.40 -7.25
CA LEU A 51 18.89 -15.51 -6.36
C LEU A 51 17.63 -16.37 -6.09
N PRO A 52 17.75 -17.68 -5.80
CA PRO A 52 16.61 -18.51 -5.39
C PRO A 52 15.90 -17.98 -4.14
N VAL A 53 14.61 -18.32 -3.96
CA VAL A 53 13.81 -17.88 -2.80
C VAL A 53 14.49 -18.23 -1.46
N ASP A 54 15.00 -19.46 -1.36
CA ASP A 54 15.58 -20.02 -0.13
C ASP A 54 17.12 -19.94 -0.11
N ALA A 55 17.72 -19.07 -0.93
CA ALA A 55 19.17 -18.93 -0.94
C ALA A 55 19.67 -18.35 0.40
N CYS A 56 20.70 -18.97 0.98
CA CYS A 56 21.44 -18.38 2.08
C CYS A 56 22.27 -17.19 1.56
N VAL A 57 21.93 -15.98 1.97
CA VAL A 57 22.57 -14.76 1.48
C VAL A 57 23.77 -14.40 2.35
N LEU A 58 24.93 -14.23 1.72
CA LEU A 58 26.16 -13.77 2.36
C LEU A 58 26.16 -12.24 2.46
N TRP A 59 25.34 -11.68 3.36
CA TRP A 59 25.11 -10.23 3.48
C TRP A 59 26.36 -9.37 3.66
N SER A 60 27.41 -9.92 4.26
CA SER A 60 28.71 -9.25 4.41
C SER A 60 29.39 -8.91 3.08
N CYS A 61 28.92 -9.47 1.95
CA CYS A 61 29.42 -9.07 0.63
C CYS A 61 29.19 -7.57 0.32
N PHE A 62 28.30 -6.90 1.04
CA PHE A 62 28.03 -5.47 0.91
C PHE A 62 28.88 -4.59 1.84
N ASP A 63 29.68 -5.16 2.76
CA ASP A 63 30.47 -4.39 3.73
C ASP A 63 31.51 -3.46 3.09
N PRO A 64 32.21 -3.85 1.99
CA PRO A 64 33.17 -2.97 1.32
C PRO A 64 32.57 -1.71 0.71
N PHE A 65 31.26 -1.69 0.46
CA PHE A 65 30.62 -0.68 -0.38
C PHE A 65 30.15 0.52 0.42
N ALA A 66 30.55 1.71 -0.04
CA ALA A 66 30.12 2.99 0.50
C ALA A 66 29.80 4.00 -0.59
N THR A 67 28.97 4.97 -0.25
CA THR A 67 28.78 6.18 -1.03
C THR A 67 30.05 7.04 -1.00
N PRO A 68 30.23 7.97 -1.95
CA PRO A 68 31.35 8.92 -1.90
C PRO A 68 31.43 9.75 -0.61
N ALA A 69 30.30 9.91 0.11
CA ALA A 69 30.23 10.61 1.39
C ALA A 69 30.63 9.73 2.59
N GLY A 70 31.02 8.46 2.36
CA GLY A 70 31.41 7.51 3.39
C GLY A 70 30.26 6.74 4.03
N SER A 71 29.00 7.05 3.71
CA SER A 71 27.85 6.28 4.21
C SER A 71 27.79 4.89 3.56
N PRO A 72 27.33 3.84 4.27
CA PRO A 72 27.23 2.50 3.70
C PRO A 72 26.34 2.45 2.44
N TRP A 73 26.73 1.64 1.46
CA TRP A 73 25.96 1.35 0.26
C TRP A 73 25.71 -0.16 0.14
N PRO A 74 24.53 -0.63 -0.31
CA PRO A 74 23.30 0.12 -0.54
C PRO A 74 22.71 0.72 0.74
N ARG A 75 21.93 1.79 0.57
CA ARG A 75 21.18 2.44 1.67
C ARG A 75 19.76 1.88 1.80
N SER A 76 19.17 1.47 0.67
CA SER A 76 17.85 0.87 0.59
C SER A 76 17.90 -0.52 -0.05
N PHE A 77 17.25 -1.51 0.58
CA PHE A 77 17.14 -2.86 0.06
C PHE A 77 15.69 -3.21 -0.27
N TYR A 78 15.48 -3.88 -1.39
CA TYR A 78 14.22 -4.52 -1.78
C TYR A 78 14.49 -6.00 -1.99
N TYR A 79 14.19 -6.81 -0.98
CA TYR A 79 14.55 -8.22 -0.95
C TYR A 79 13.32 -9.12 -1.01
N THR A 80 13.23 -9.95 -2.04
CA THR A 80 12.25 -11.05 -2.13
C THR A 80 12.96 -12.37 -1.89
N GLY A 81 12.65 -13.05 -0.79
CA GLY A 81 13.27 -14.31 -0.39
C GLY A 81 13.15 -14.56 1.11
N ASN A 82 13.60 -15.73 1.57
CA ASN A 82 13.35 -16.22 2.93
C ASN A 82 14.52 -16.02 3.90
N ASP A 83 15.69 -15.58 3.43
CA ASP A 83 16.85 -15.38 4.31
C ASP A 83 16.66 -14.14 5.20
N SER A 84 16.58 -14.36 6.50
CA SER A 84 16.46 -13.30 7.51
C SER A 84 17.82 -12.88 8.10
N GLY A 85 18.94 -13.36 7.54
CA GLY A 85 20.28 -13.09 8.03
C GLY A 85 20.66 -11.61 8.03
N PHE A 86 19.97 -10.78 7.22
CA PHE A 86 20.18 -9.34 7.19
C PHE A 86 19.91 -8.67 8.55
N PHE A 87 19.04 -9.24 9.40
CA PHE A 87 18.82 -8.71 10.75
C PHE A 87 20.09 -8.83 11.61
N THR A 88 20.78 -9.98 11.54
CA THR A 88 22.04 -10.19 12.26
C THR A 88 23.15 -9.33 11.67
N TRP A 89 23.24 -9.28 10.34
CA TRP A 89 24.21 -8.43 9.65
C TRP A 89 24.04 -6.93 9.99
N ALA A 90 22.80 -6.45 10.05
CA ALA A 90 22.49 -5.06 10.40
C ALA A 90 22.83 -4.69 11.85
N GLN A 91 23.29 -5.62 12.70
CA GLN A 91 23.82 -5.28 14.01
C GLN A 91 25.14 -4.49 13.90
N LEU A 92 25.93 -4.75 12.86
CA LEU A 92 27.26 -4.17 12.65
C LEU A 92 27.25 -3.01 11.66
N ARG A 93 26.16 -2.84 10.90
CA ARG A 93 26.05 -1.88 9.80
C ARG A 93 24.65 -1.28 9.74
N ALA A 94 24.57 0.04 9.84
CA ALA A 94 23.31 0.76 9.70
C ALA A 94 22.70 0.60 8.30
N VAL A 95 21.38 0.41 8.26
CA VAL A 95 20.57 0.35 7.04
C VAL A 95 19.49 1.42 7.12
N GLU A 96 19.41 2.29 6.10
CA GLU A 96 18.36 3.32 6.08
C GLU A 96 16.99 2.69 5.85
N ASN A 97 16.84 1.87 4.79
CA ASN A 97 15.56 1.25 4.45
C ASN A 97 15.73 -0.22 4.06
N PHE A 98 14.86 -1.08 4.58
CA PHE A 98 14.81 -2.48 4.18
C PHE A 98 13.36 -2.92 3.93
N SER A 99 13.04 -3.22 2.68
CA SER A 99 11.75 -3.79 2.28
C SER A 99 11.92 -5.29 2.01
N TRP A 100 11.23 -6.10 2.80
CA TRP A 100 11.31 -7.56 2.76
C TRP A 100 9.99 -8.17 2.30
N TYR A 101 10.06 -9.04 1.28
CA TYR A 101 8.95 -9.77 0.67
C TYR A 101 9.19 -11.28 0.85
N PRO A 102 8.95 -11.82 2.06
CA PRO A 102 9.18 -13.23 2.31
C PRO A 102 8.16 -14.12 1.59
N GLN A 103 8.55 -15.37 1.31
CA GLN A 103 7.75 -16.44 0.70
C GLN A 103 7.65 -17.63 1.68
N LEU A 104 7.12 -17.37 2.88
CA LEU A 104 7.21 -18.26 4.02
C LEU A 104 6.38 -19.53 3.82
N GLN A 105 7.02 -20.69 3.95
CA GLN A 105 6.34 -21.99 4.04
C GLN A 105 6.19 -22.48 5.49
N GLN A 106 6.93 -21.88 6.42
CA GLN A 106 6.98 -22.24 7.84
C GLN A 106 7.27 -21.02 8.70
N ASP A 107 7.08 -21.16 10.00
CA ASP A 107 7.32 -20.09 10.96
C ASP A 107 8.80 -19.70 11.03
N VAL A 108 9.06 -18.42 11.24
CA VAL A 108 10.40 -17.85 11.38
C VAL A 108 10.48 -17.01 12.65
N HIS A 109 11.52 -17.27 13.44
CA HIS A 109 11.81 -16.53 14.66
C HIS A 109 13.02 -15.63 14.44
N ILE A 110 12.84 -14.33 14.67
CA ILE A 110 13.81 -13.31 14.33
C ILE A 110 14.06 -12.45 15.58
N ASP A 111 15.32 -12.41 16.03
CA ASP A 111 15.78 -11.43 17.00
C ASP A 111 16.47 -10.26 16.28
N ALA A 112 15.72 -9.17 16.11
CA ALA A 112 16.20 -7.92 15.53
C ALA A 112 16.55 -6.88 16.62
N SER A 113 16.64 -7.27 17.89
CA SER A 113 16.78 -6.31 19.01
C SER A 113 18.04 -5.45 18.96
N GLN A 114 19.07 -5.90 18.25
CA GLN A 114 20.33 -5.19 18.03
C GLN A 114 20.48 -4.66 16.59
N SER A 115 19.49 -4.90 15.71
CA SER A 115 19.58 -4.52 14.31
C SER A 115 19.45 -3.00 14.14
N GLN A 116 20.37 -2.41 13.39
CA GLN A 116 20.39 -0.97 13.10
C GLN A 116 19.66 -0.66 11.78
N ILE A 117 18.38 -1.04 11.69
CA ILE A 117 17.53 -0.74 10.53
C ILE A 117 16.58 0.39 10.91
N ARG A 118 16.66 1.51 10.19
CA ARG A 118 15.84 2.70 10.48
C ARG A 118 14.40 2.53 10.01
N GLU A 119 14.18 2.12 8.76
CA GLU A 119 12.83 1.83 8.24
C GLU A 119 12.76 0.38 7.77
N LEU A 120 11.88 -0.41 8.39
CA LEU A 120 11.65 -1.82 8.05
C LEU A 120 10.25 -1.98 7.49
N SER A 121 10.15 -2.43 6.24
CA SER A 121 8.88 -2.80 5.60
C SER A 121 8.81 -4.30 5.40
N ILE A 122 7.75 -4.94 5.90
CA ILE A 122 7.52 -6.38 5.75
C ILE A 122 6.22 -6.58 4.95
N HIS A 123 6.33 -7.29 3.83
CA HIS A 123 5.21 -7.55 2.91
C HIS A 123 4.75 -9.00 3.01
N LEU A 124 3.77 -9.24 3.88
CA LEU A 124 3.16 -10.53 4.19
C LEU A 124 2.21 -10.95 3.06
N GLN A 125 2.71 -11.80 2.15
CA GLN A 125 1.96 -12.21 0.95
C GLN A 125 0.83 -13.17 1.29
N ALA A 126 -0.28 -13.10 0.56
CA ALA A 126 -1.43 -13.99 0.76
C ALA A 126 -1.10 -15.49 0.60
N GLY A 127 -0.07 -15.82 -0.19
CA GLY A 127 0.40 -17.20 -0.38
C GLY A 127 1.33 -17.73 0.70
N ASN A 128 1.71 -16.93 1.69
CA ASN A 128 2.53 -17.39 2.81
C ASN A 128 1.73 -18.36 3.68
N GLN A 129 2.37 -19.42 4.14
CA GLN A 129 1.82 -20.40 5.07
C GLN A 129 2.45 -20.32 6.47
N GLY A 130 3.59 -19.63 6.58
CA GLY A 130 4.31 -19.43 7.84
C GLY A 130 4.01 -18.11 8.54
N HIS A 131 4.43 -18.04 9.80
CA HIS A 131 4.28 -16.89 10.69
C HIS A 131 5.63 -16.26 11.07
N ILE A 132 5.68 -14.93 11.21
CA ILE A 132 6.88 -14.22 11.67
C ILE A 132 6.75 -13.91 13.16
N HIS A 133 7.68 -14.41 13.96
CA HIS A 133 7.88 -13.98 15.34
C HIS A 133 9.07 -13.02 15.40
N LEU A 134 8.79 -11.73 15.53
CA LEU A 134 9.79 -10.66 15.46
C LEU A 134 10.00 -10.02 16.83
N LYS A 135 11.26 -9.94 17.27
CA LYS A 135 11.66 -9.12 18.41
C LYS A 135 12.38 -7.88 17.89
N LEU A 136 11.79 -6.71 18.13
CA LEU A 136 12.27 -5.43 17.63
C LEU A 136 13.35 -4.80 18.55
N PRO A 137 14.13 -3.84 18.02
CA PRO A 137 14.95 -2.97 18.87
C PRO A 137 14.07 -2.12 19.79
N GLN A 138 14.67 -1.59 20.85
CA GLN A 138 13.94 -0.80 21.85
C GLN A 138 13.46 0.55 21.31
N GLN A 139 14.21 1.19 20.40
CA GLN A 139 13.92 2.52 19.85
C GLN A 139 14.55 2.70 18.46
N GLY A 140 14.11 3.74 17.74
CA GLY A 140 14.77 4.24 16.52
C GLY A 140 14.37 3.56 15.21
N MET A 141 13.49 2.55 15.26
CA MET A 141 12.97 1.86 14.08
C MET A 141 11.54 2.32 13.76
N ARG A 142 11.25 2.55 12.48
CA ARG A 142 9.90 2.68 11.93
C ARG A 142 9.50 1.36 11.27
N LEU A 143 8.31 0.88 11.60
CA LEU A 143 7.82 -0.42 11.11
C LEU A 143 6.63 -0.23 10.18
N HIS A 144 6.72 -0.82 9.00
CA HIS A 144 5.65 -0.86 8.00
C HIS A 144 5.26 -2.32 7.75
N LEU A 145 4.00 -2.65 8.02
CA LEU A 145 3.45 -3.99 7.80
C LEU A 145 2.42 -3.93 6.68
N HIS A 146 2.62 -4.77 5.68
CA HIS A 146 1.74 -4.86 4.51
C HIS A 146 1.21 -6.27 4.36
N GLY A 147 -0.03 -6.40 3.89
CA GLY A 147 -0.63 -7.69 3.53
C GLY A 147 -1.35 -8.38 4.68
N ASN A 148 -1.20 -9.69 4.83
CA ASN A 148 -1.90 -10.45 5.87
C ASN A 148 -1.28 -10.21 7.25
N LEU A 149 -1.85 -9.29 8.02
CA LEU A 149 -1.32 -8.89 9.34
C LEU A 149 -1.42 -9.98 10.41
N GLU A 150 -2.20 -11.03 10.20
CA GLU A 150 -2.27 -12.18 11.12
C GLU A 150 -1.01 -13.04 11.10
N GLN A 151 -0.16 -12.90 10.07
CA GLN A 151 1.07 -13.71 9.89
C GLN A 151 2.29 -13.13 10.62
N ILE A 152 2.10 -12.20 11.54
CA ILE A 152 3.20 -11.60 12.29
C ILE A 152 2.82 -11.35 13.75
N THR A 153 3.76 -11.65 14.64
CA THR A 153 3.70 -11.29 16.04
C THR A 153 4.98 -10.58 16.45
N VAL A 154 4.82 -9.40 17.06
CA VAL A 154 5.94 -8.68 17.67
C VAL A 154 5.99 -8.99 19.16
N THR A 155 7.09 -9.61 19.58
CA THR A 155 7.25 -10.18 20.93
C THR A 155 7.92 -9.24 21.93
N ALA A 156 8.68 -8.26 21.47
CA ALA A 156 9.29 -7.21 22.29
C ALA A 156 9.79 -6.05 21.42
N GLY A 157 10.15 -4.94 22.06
CA GLY A 157 10.52 -3.68 21.40
C GLY A 157 9.29 -2.92 20.91
N LEU A 158 9.44 -1.60 20.72
CA LEU A 158 8.39 -0.73 20.24
C LEU A 158 8.94 0.17 19.14
N PRO A 159 8.35 0.17 17.93
CA PRO A 159 8.79 1.09 16.90
C PRO A 159 8.43 2.54 17.26
N GLU A 160 9.19 3.48 16.74
CA GLU A 160 8.90 4.92 16.83
C GLU A 160 7.56 5.25 16.18
N SER A 161 7.26 4.60 15.05
CA SER A 161 5.98 4.72 14.34
C SER A 161 5.61 3.39 13.69
N LEU A 162 4.31 3.10 13.67
CA LEU A 162 3.75 1.92 13.02
C LEU A 162 2.88 2.32 11.83
N SER A 163 3.10 1.71 10.67
CA SER A 163 2.24 1.82 9.50
C SER A 163 1.66 0.46 9.17
N LEU A 164 0.34 0.34 9.10
CA LEU A 164 -0.38 -0.88 8.75
C LEU A 164 -1.08 -0.69 7.41
N SER A 165 -0.86 -1.61 6.48
CA SER A 165 -1.50 -1.67 5.17
C SER A 165 -2.06 -3.08 4.93
N PRO A 166 -3.17 -3.46 5.60
CA PRO A 166 -3.71 -4.81 5.50
C PRO A 166 -4.12 -5.16 4.06
N ALA A 167 -4.08 -6.46 3.74
CA ALA A 167 -4.66 -6.99 2.52
C ALA A 167 -6.19 -6.90 2.60
N THR A 168 -6.75 -5.88 1.95
CA THR A 168 -8.19 -5.67 1.80
C THR A 168 -8.65 -6.01 0.39
N SER A 169 -9.90 -6.47 0.28
CA SER A 169 -10.55 -6.78 -1.00
C SER A 169 -10.64 -5.54 -1.89
N LYS A 170 -10.68 -5.77 -3.21
CA LYS A 170 -10.92 -4.73 -4.21
C LYS A 170 -12.36 -4.21 -4.18
N ASN A 171 -13.30 -4.95 -3.59
CA ASN A 171 -14.71 -4.55 -3.55
C ASN A 171 -15.01 -3.64 -2.33
N PRO A 172 -15.41 -2.37 -2.55
CA PRO A 172 -15.72 -1.44 -1.46
C PRO A 172 -17.02 -1.76 -0.71
N ALA A 173 -17.84 -2.67 -1.24
CA ALA A 173 -19.09 -3.10 -0.61
C ALA A 173 -18.91 -4.23 0.41
N ASP A 174 -17.75 -4.90 0.42
CA ASP A 174 -17.45 -5.98 1.35
C ASP A 174 -17.51 -5.50 2.81
N GLU A 175 -17.75 -6.43 3.72
CA GLU A 175 -17.74 -6.17 5.17
C GLU A 175 -16.41 -5.54 5.59
N ALA A 176 -16.44 -4.61 6.54
CA ALA A 176 -15.23 -3.88 6.92
C ALA A 176 -14.18 -4.81 7.54
N PHE A 177 -12.94 -4.70 7.05
CA PHE A 177 -11.79 -5.43 7.59
C PHE A 177 -11.55 -5.01 9.04
N GLN A 178 -11.51 -5.99 9.94
CA GLN A 178 -11.20 -5.79 11.35
C GLN A 178 -9.69 -5.96 11.56
N LEU A 179 -9.06 -4.97 12.22
CA LEU A 179 -7.65 -5.11 12.60
C LEU A 179 -7.49 -6.29 13.57
N PRO A 180 -6.52 -7.19 13.35
CA PRO A 180 -6.23 -8.26 14.29
C PRO A 180 -5.63 -7.71 15.58
N ASP A 181 -5.42 -8.60 16.56
CA ASP A 181 -4.68 -8.27 17.77
C ASP A 181 -3.21 -7.96 17.41
N MET A 182 -2.79 -6.72 17.67
CA MET A 182 -1.43 -6.27 17.34
C MET A 182 -0.39 -6.54 18.45
N GLY A 183 -0.75 -7.27 19.51
CA GLY A 183 0.13 -7.66 20.61
C GLY A 183 0.84 -6.46 21.25
N SER A 184 2.17 -6.54 21.35
CA SER A 184 3.00 -5.46 21.93
C SER A 184 2.91 -4.14 21.17
N LEU A 185 2.57 -4.16 19.87
CA LEU A 185 2.45 -2.96 19.03
C LEU A 185 1.26 -2.08 19.42
N LYS A 186 0.32 -2.58 20.24
CA LYS A 186 -0.75 -1.78 20.85
C LYS A 186 -0.25 -0.57 21.66
N GLN A 187 1.02 -0.56 22.02
CA GLN A 187 1.63 0.48 22.86
C GLN A 187 2.20 1.67 22.07
N VAL A 188 2.12 1.67 20.74
CA VAL A 188 2.64 2.77 19.91
C VAL A 188 1.84 4.06 20.13
N SER A 189 2.52 5.21 20.04
CA SER A 189 1.87 6.52 20.06
C SER A 189 1.56 7.07 18.66
N THR A 190 2.29 6.63 17.64
CA THR A 190 2.09 7.03 16.24
C THR A 190 1.66 5.84 15.38
N LEU A 191 0.46 5.93 14.80
CA LEU A 191 -0.12 4.93 13.92
C LEU A 191 -0.54 5.54 12.57
N GLU A 192 -0.20 4.84 11.50
CA GLU A 192 -0.76 5.07 10.18
C GLU A 192 -1.52 3.83 9.70
N LEU A 193 -2.79 3.99 9.35
CA LEU A 193 -3.62 2.97 8.72
C LEU A 193 -3.83 3.34 7.25
N ARG A 194 -3.32 2.50 6.35
CA ARG A 194 -3.40 2.71 4.91
C ARG A 194 -4.31 1.71 4.23
N ASN A 195 -5.14 2.26 3.35
CA ASN A 195 -6.01 1.51 2.46
C ASN A 195 -6.19 2.24 1.13
N GLY A 196 -6.82 1.58 0.16
CA GLY A 196 -7.30 2.24 -1.05
C GLY A 196 -8.65 2.92 -0.81
N ALA A 197 -8.89 4.10 -1.39
CA ALA A 197 -10.18 4.79 -1.29
C ALA A 197 -11.35 4.04 -1.95
N GLY A 198 -11.04 3.15 -2.91
CA GLY A 198 -12.00 2.27 -3.59
C GLY A 198 -12.01 0.82 -3.11
N LYS A 199 -11.28 0.48 -2.04
CA LYS A 199 -11.20 -0.89 -1.51
C LYS A 199 -12.22 -1.15 -0.40
N GLN A 200 -12.35 -2.41 0.00
CA GLN A 200 -13.04 -2.82 1.23
C GLN A 200 -12.60 -1.92 2.39
N PRO A 201 -13.54 -1.35 3.18
CA PRO A 201 -13.19 -0.43 4.25
C PRO A 201 -12.45 -1.13 5.39
N ILE A 202 -11.57 -0.40 6.11
CA ILE A 202 -11.04 -0.84 7.41
C ILE A 202 -11.96 -0.30 8.51
N SER A 203 -12.41 -1.16 9.42
CA SER A 203 -13.17 -0.75 10.60
C SER A 203 -12.24 -0.19 11.68
N LEU A 204 -12.67 0.88 12.35
CA LEU A 204 -11.96 1.49 13.46
C LEU A 204 -12.44 0.99 14.84
N GLN A 205 -13.33 0.01 14.91
CA GLN A 205 -13.81 -0.54 16.20
C GLN A 205 -12.65 -1.08 17.06
N ASN A 206 -11.67 -1.71 16.43
CA ASN A 206 -10.50 -2.23 17.13
C ASN A 206 -9.38 -1.19 17.31
N LEU A 207 -9.61 0.10 17.04
CA LEU A 207 -8.59 1.13 17.22
C LEU A 207 -8.25 1.36 18.70
N LEU A 208 -9.18 1.12 19.62
CA LEU A 208 -8.98 1.30 21.06
C LEU A 208 -7.97 0.34 21.68
N GLN A 209 -7.54 -0.68 20.94
CA GLN A 209 -6.40 -1.47 21.34
C GLN A 209 -5.12 -0.61 21.47
N PHE A 210 -5.02 0.50 20.72
CA PHE A 210 -3.89 1.43 20.77
C PHE A 210 -4.04 2.49 21.87
N SER A 211 -3.91 2.05 23.12
CA SER A 211 -4.17 2.87 24.32
C SER A 211 -3.31 4.13 24.50
N LYS A 212 -2.19 4.25 23.77
CA LYS A 212 -1.21 5.36 23.90
C LYS A 212 -1.17 6.29 22.69
N LEU A 213 -2.14 6.14 21.79
CA LEU A 213 -2.15 6.84 20.51
C LEU A 213 -2.34 8.36 20.69
N ASP A 214 -1.35 9.14 20.24
CA ASP A 214 -1.42 10.61 20.17
C ASP A 214 -1.31 11.14 18.73
N SER A 215 -0.86 10.32 17.77
CA SER A 215 -0.78 10.65 16.36
C SER A 215 -1.40 9.56 15.49
N LEU A 216 -2.42 9.93 14.71
CA LEU A 216 -3.13 9.02 13.81
C LEU A 216 -3.16 9.54 12.38
N SER A 217 -2.84 8.67 11.43
CA SER A 217 -2.94 8.94 9.99
C SER A 217 -3.82 7.89 9.32
N LEU A 218 -4.94 8.30 8.72
CA LEU A 218 -5.87 7.43 8.01
C LEU A 218 -5.82 7.73 6.51
N TRP A 219 -5.58 6.70 5.70
CA TRP A 219 -5.58 6.80 4.24
C TRP A 219 -6.60 5.87 3.59
N GLY A 220 -7.49 6.41 2.77
CA GLY A 220 -8.43 5.62 1.99
C GLY A 220 -9.71 5.25 2.74
N ASN A 221 -10.32 4.12 2.39
CA ASN A 221 -11.66 3.76 2.86
C ASN A 221 -11.64 3.20 4.30
N HIS A 222 -12.39 3.85 5.19
CA HIS A 222 -12.54 3.47 6.59
C HIS A 222 -14.01 3.58 7.02
N ARG A 223 -14.40 2.81 8.04
CA ARG A 223 -15.70 2.88 8.71
C ARG A 223 -15.55 3.11 10.21
N ASP A 224 -16.66 3.40 10.87
CA ASP A 224 -16.75 3.56 12.33
C ASP A 224 -15.89 4.74 12.83
N LEU A 225 -15.90 5.85 12.09
CA LEU A 225 -15.12 7.06 12.42
C LEU A 225 -15.53 7.67 13.77
N ASP A 226 -16.74 7.42 14.25
CA ASP A 226 -17.23 7.82 15.57
C ASP A 226 -16.38 7.26 16.71
N GLN A 227 -15.73 6.12 16.50
CA GLN A 227 -14.83 5.49 17.47
C GLN A 227 -13.60 6.36 17.79
N LEU A 228 -13.24 7.29 16.89
CA LEU A 228 -12.14 8.23 17.13
C LEU A 228 -12.41 9.15 18.34
N SER A 229 -13.67 9.32 18.76
CA SER A 229 -14.02 10.14 19.93
C SER A 229 -13.43 9.61 21.23
N SER A 230 -13.19 8.29 21.29
CA SER A 230 -12.57 7.62 22.44
C SER A 230 -11.05 7.82 22.50
N CYS A 231 -10.41 8.23 21.41
CA CYS A 231 -8.97 8.57 21.35
C CYS A 231 -8.70 9.99 21.86
N THR A 232 -9.08 10.27 23.10
CA THR A 232 -9.10 11.64 23.68
C THR A 232 -7.73 12.33 23.77
N GLN A 233 -6.63 11.57 23.68
CA GLN A 233 -5.25 12.05 23.76
C GLN A 233 -4.64 12.43 22.40
N LEU A 234 -5.41 12.40 21.31
CA LEU A 234 -4.91 12.75 19.98
C LEU A 234 -4.42 14.20 19.91
N LYS A 235 -3.16 14.34 19.48
CA LYS A 235 -2.44 15.60 19.21
C LYS A 235 -2.24 15.85 17.72
N ALA A 236 -2.21 14.78 16.92
CA ALA A 236 -2.08 14.84 15.47
C ALA A 236 -3.09 13.91 14.78
N LEU A 237 -3.79 14.45 13.77
CA LEU A 237 -4.72 13.67 12.94
C LEU A 237 -4.55 14.01 11.45
N SER A 238 -4.25 12.99 10.64
CA SER A 238 -4.23 13.08 9.18
C SER A 238 -5.34 12.24 8.56
N LEU A 239 -6.10 12.84 7.65
CA LEU A 239 -7.16 12.23 6.86
C LEU A 239 -6.81 12.39 5.39
N ARG A 240 -6.54 11.29 4.69
CA ARG A 240 -6.09 11.33 3.30
C ARG A 240 -6.92 10.39 2.44
N PHE A 241 -7.37 10.88 1.29
CA PHE A 241 -8.16 10.08 0.35
C PHE A 241 -9.45 9.48 0.97
N MET A 242 -10.11 10.22 1.87
CA MET A 242 -11.29 9.76 2.61
C MET A 242 -12.56 10.02 1.81
N ARG A 243 -13.08 8.98 1.14
CA ARG A 243 -14.30 9.05 0.33
C ARG A 243 -15.57 9.35 1.15
N HIS A 244 -15.60 8.86 2.38
CA HIS A 244 -16.70 9.00 3.33
C HIS A 244 -16.16 9.47 4.67
N LEU A 245 -16.74 10.53 5.24
CA LEU A 245 -16.37 11.05 6.57
C LEU A 245 -17.55 11.06 7.55
N SER A 246 -18.65 10.38 7.21
CA SER A 246 -19.79 10.25 8.11
C SER A 246 -19.37 9.63 9.45
N GLY A 247 -19.85 10.20 10.55
CA GLY A 247 -19.49 9.78 11.91
C GLY A 247 -18.19 10.39 12.45
N LEU A 248 -17.40 11.12 11.64
CA LEU A 248 -16.20 11.79 12.14
C LEU A 248 -16.53 12.77 13.28
N PRO A 249 -15.91 12.64 14.47
CA PRO A 249 -16.11 13.58 15.57
C PRO A 249 -15.68 15.00 15.21
N ALA A 250 -16.30 15.99 15.87
CA ALA A 250 -15.85 17.36 15.77
C ALA A 250 -14.41 17.50 16.31
N LEU A 251 -13.59 18.36 15.72
CA LEU A 251 -12.18 18.54 16.09
C LEU A 251 -11.99 18.94 17.56
N GLN A 252 -12.98 19.60 18.17
CA GLN A 252 -12.97 19.94 19.60
C GLN A 252 -13.02 18.72 20.54
N THR A 253 -13.35 17.53 20.01
CA THR A 253 -13.32 16.26 20.74
C THR A 253 -11.92 15.91 21.23
N TRP A 254 -10.89 16.46 20.57
CA TRP A 254 -9.49 16.27 20.91
C TRP A 254 -8.89 17.60 21.36
N PRO A 255 -8.96 17.92 22.67
CA PRO A 255 -8.50 19.20 23.17
C PRO A 255 -7.02 19.45 22.91
N GLU A 256 -6.17 18.43 22.79
CA GLU A 256 -4.74 18.59 22.54
C GLU A 256 -4.35 18.57 21.05
N LEU A 257 -5.32 18.42 20.14
CA LEU A 257 -5.06 18.35 18.70
C LEU A 257 -4.48 19.67 18.21
N ASP A 258 -3.22 19.67 17.79
CA ASP A 258 -2.51 20.84 17.26
C ASP A 258 -1.98 20.66 15.84
N PHE A 259 -1.93 19.41 15.35
CA PHE A 259 -1.65 19.09 13.96
C PHE A 259 -2.89 18.45 13.31
N PHE A 260 -3.34 19.00 12.17
CA PHE A 260 -4.49 18.44 11.46
C PHE A 260 -4.39 18.60 9.94
N ILE A 261 -4.46 17.51 9.20
CA ILE A 261 -4.52 17.55 7.73
C ILE A 261 -5.74 16.76 7.25
N ALA A 262 -6.54 17.37 6.39
CA ALA A 262 -7.47 16.66 5.53
C ALA A 262 -7.16 16.96 4.05
N TYR A 263 -6.78 15.94 3.29
CA TYR A 263 -6.38 16.06 1.89
C TYR A 263 -7.10 15.03 1.03
N ASN A 264 -7.73 15.45 -0.08
CA ASN A 264 -8.60 14.60 -0.89
C ASN A 264 -9.68 13.95 0.01
N VAL A 265 -10.62 14.75 0.48
CA VAL A 265 -11.72 14.27 1.34
C VAL A 265 -13.07 14.68 0.77
N GLU A 266 -14.15 14.04 1.21
CA GLU A 266 -15.50 14.41 0.77
C GLU A 266 -15.82 15.89 1.01
N GLU A 267 -16.53 16.50 0.05
CA GLU A 267 -16.72 17.94 0.02
C GLU A 267 -17.53 18.48 1.20
N ALA A 268 -18.64 17.83 1.56
CA ALA A 268 -19.56 18.32 2.57
C ALA A 268 -18.87 18.41 3.95
N THR A 269 -18.39 17.28 4.46
CA THR A 269 -17.67 17.23 5.74
C THR A 269 -16.37 18.03 5.69
N GLY A 270 -15.66 18.05 4.55
CA GLY A 270 -14.47 18.89 4.39
C GLY A 270 -14.74 20.39 4.52
N LYS A 271 -15.89 20.91 4.05
CA LYS A 271 -16.30 22.30 4.30
C LYS A 271 -16.56 22.55 5.78
N HIS A 272 -17.20 21.61 6.48
CA HIS A 272 -17.40 21.69 7.93
C HIS A 272 -16.08 21.67 8.71
N LEU A 273 -15.14 20.83 8.33
CA LEU A 273 -13.79 20.79 8.94
C LEU A 273 -13.07 22.13 8.78
N ARG A 274 -13.12 22.76 7.59
CA ARG A 274 -12.56 24.12 7.39
C ARG A 274 -13.16 25.14 8.34
N GLN A 275 -14.46 25.06 8.58
CA GLN A 275 -15.13 25.97 9.51
C GLN A 275 -14.67 25.71 10.95
N GLN A 276 -14.59 24.43 11.37
CA GLN A 276 -14.07 24.06 12.68
C GLN A 276 -12.62 24.54 12.91
N LEU A 277 -11.75 24.44 11.89
CA LEU A 277 -10.39 24.99 11.99
C LEU A 277 -10.37 26.50 12.27
N LYS A 278 -11.22 27.26 11.56
CA LYS A 278 -11.36 28.71 11.72
C LYS A 278 -11.93 29.08 13.08
N ASP A 279 -12.96 28.36 13.53
CA ASP A 279 -13.62 28.67 14.80
C ASP A 279 -12.74 28.31 15.99
N ARG A 280 -12.05 27.16 15.95
CA ARG A 280 -11.03 26.85 16.97
C ARG A 280 -9.94 27.91 16.99
N ALA A 281 -9.42 28.35 15.85
CA ALA A 281 -8.35 29.36 15.78
C ALA A 281 -8.71 30.70 16.46
N LYS A 282 -10.01 31.06 16.54
CA LYS A 282 -10.48 32.23 17.30
C LYS A 282 -10.40 32.03 18.81
N ALA A 283 -10.63 30.80 19.29
CA ALA A 283 -10.61 30.46 20.70
C ALA A 283 -9.21 30.06 21.20
N ARG A 284 -8.46 29.34 20.36
CA ARG A 284 -7.09 28.87 20.61
C ARG A 284 -6.34 28.70 19.27
N PRO A 285 -5.21 29.40 19.07
CA PRO A 285 -4.33 29.19 17.92
C PRO A 285 -3.85 27.74 17.80
N TRP A 286 -3.57 27.31 16.58
CA TRP A 286 -2.92 26.02 16.31
C TRP A 286 -1.43 26.14 16.59
N ALA A 287 -0.86 25.20 17.35
CA ALA A 287 0.59 25.20 17.61
C ALA A 287 1.40 24.59 16.46
N ASP A 288 0.77 23.84 15.57
CA ASP A 288 1.40 23.17 14.44
C ASP A 288 0.56 23.30 13.15
N TYR A 289 0.96 22.59 12.09
CA TYR A 289 0.39 22.69 10.76
C TYR A 289 -1.07 22.22 10.72
N THR A 290 -1.92 23.06 10.12
CA THR A 290 -3.29 22.70 9.79
C THR A 290 -3.68 23.01 8.36
N SER A 291 -4.41 22.08 7.73
CA SER A 291 -4.89 22.27 6.36
C SER A 291 -6.09 21.38 6.02
N VAL A 292 -7.03 21.93 5.26
CA VAL A 292 -8.09 21.15 4.59
C VAL A 292 -8.11 21.54 3.11
N SER A 293 -7.73 20.61 2.25
CA SER A 293 -7.53 20.88 0.82
C SER A 293 -8.04 19.73 -0.06
N GLN A 294 -8.27 20.05 -1.34
CA GLN A 294 -8.79 19.12 -2.35
C GLN A 294 -10.12 18.47 -1.92
N LEU A 295 -11.16 19.27 -1.78
CA LEU A 295 -12.51 18.78 -1.47
C LEU A 295 -13.13 18.12 -2.70
N ARG A 296 -13.57 16.86 -2.56
CA ARG A 296 -14.03 16.03 -3.68
C ARG A 296 -15.52 15.73 -3.58
N LYS A 297 -16.22 15.93 -4.70
CA LYS A 297 -17.61 15.53 -4.86
C LYS A 297 -17.73 14.01 -5.05
N PRO A 298 -18.88 13.39 -4.71
CA PRO A 298 -19.10 11.95 -4.92
C PRO A 298 -18.77 11.47 -6.34
N GLN A 299 -19.10 12.25 -7.37
CA GLN A 299 -18.83 11.89 -8.76
C GLN A 299 -17.34 11.74 -9.06
N TRP A 300 -16.48 12.55 -8.41
CA TRP A 300 -15.04 12.45 -8.58
C TRP A 300 -14.52 11.13 -8.00
N TRP A 301 -15.02 10.71 -6.83
CA TRP A 301 -14.67 9.42 -6.23
C TRP A 301 -15.08 8.24 -7.09
N THR A 302 -16.30 8.27 -7.63
CA THR A 302 -16.79 7.22 -8.54
C THR A 302 -15.91 7.13 -9.79
N LYS A 303 -15.52 8.27 -10.37
CA LYS A 303 -14.66 8.29 -11.56
C LYS A 303 -13.24 7.78 -11.27
N GLU A 304 -12.64 8.26 -10.19
CA GLU A 304 -11.23 8.00 -9.86
C GLU A 304 -11.01 6.62 -9.22
N TYR A 305 -11.89 6.21 -8.31
CA TYR A 305 -11.73 5.02 -7.49
C TYR A 305 -12.92 4.04 -7.56
N GLY A 306 -14.01 4.41 -8.22
CA GLY A 306 -15.16 3.51 -8.41
C GLY A 306 -14.94 2.50 -9.54
N ARG A 307 -14.00 2.77 -10.46
CA ARG A 307 -13.64 1.88 -11.58
C ARG A 307 -12.41 1.05 -11.21
N PRO A 308 -12.28 -0.18 -11.72
CA PRO A 308 -11.21 -1.11 -11.33
C PRO A 308 -9.84 -0.80 -11.96
N PHE A 309 -9.66 0.38 -12.56
CA PHE A 309 -8.44 0.72 -13.31
C PHE A 309 -7.42 1.54 -12.51
N ALA A 310 -7.70 1.85 -11.25
CA ALA A 310 -6.84 2.73 -10.43
C ALA A 310 -5.40 2.19 -10.26
N GLY A 311 -5.19 0.87 -10.38
CA GLY A 311 -3.88 0.23 -10.31
C GLY A 311 -3.12 0.12 -11.64
N TRP A 312 -3.73 0.53 -12.76
CA TRP A 312 -3.15 0.33 -14.10
C TRP A 312 -2.09 1.39 -14.43
N PRO A 313 -1.13 1.09 -15.33
CA PRO A 313 -0.25 2.11 -15.89
C PRO A 313 -1.06 3.23 -16.55
N ALA A 314 -0.68 4.49 -16.30
CA ALA A 314 -1.49 5.67 -16.66
C ALA A 314 -1.97 5.70 -18.13
N ALA A 315 -1.15 5.25 -19.08
CA ALA A 315 -1.53 5.19 -20.49
C ALA A 315 -2.66 4.18 -20.75
N ARG A 316 -2.60 2.99 -20.13
CA ARG A 316 -3.63 1.96 -20.25
C ARG A 316 -4.86 2.29 -19.43
N ALA A 317 -4.68 2.81 -18.22
CA ALA A 317 -5.78 3.32 -17.38
C ALA A 317 -6.64 4.32 -18.17
N ARG A 318 -6.01 5.27 -18.89
CA ARG A 318 -6.72 6.25 -19.72
C ARG A 318 -7.58 5.59 -20.81
N ILE A 319 -7.04 4.58 -21.50
CA ILE A 319 -7.80 3.82 -22.51
C ILE A 319 -8.98 3.11 -21.84
N ALA A 320 -8.74 2.49 -20.67
CA ALA A 320 -9.77 1.76 -19.95
C ALA A 320 -10.91 2.65 -19.43
N HIS A 321 -10.57 3.80 -18.84
CA HIS A 321 -11.56 4.79 -18.42
C HIS A 321 -12.39 5.32 -19.59
N ALA A 322 -11.78 5.56 -20.77
CA ALA A 322 -12.50 6.04 -21.94
C ALA A 322 -13.44 4.97 -22.52
N ALA A 323 -13.00 3.72 -22.59
CA ALA A 323 -13.83 2.59 -23.04
C ALA A 323 -15.02 2.38 -22.09
N TYR A 324 -14.77 2.44 -20.77
CA TYR A 324 -15.82 2.34 -19.77
C TYR A 324 -16.83 3.49 -19.87
N GLU A 325 -16.38 4.73 -20.04
CA GLU A 325 -17.26 5.90 -20.20
C GLU A 325 -18.17 5.76 -21.41
N LEU A 326 -17.65 5.24 -22.53
CA LEU A 326 -18.44 5.00 -23.72
C LEU A 326 -19.50 3.92 -23.47
N ALA A 327 -19.11 2.78 -22.88
CA ALA A 327 -20.04 1.69 -22.58
C ALA A 327 -21.12 2.13 -21.57
N GLU A 328 -20.74 2.88 -20.54
CA GLU A 328 -21.67 3.45 -19.54
C GLU A 328 -22.71 4.37 -20.21
N GLN A 329 -22.29 5.20 -21.17
CA GLN A 329 -23.20 6.06 -21.95
C GLN A 329 -24.13 5.26 -22.85
N GLU A 330 -23.60 4.29 -23.61
CA GLU A 330 -24.37 3.46 -24.53
C GLU A 330 -25.40 2.59 -23.79
N ILE A 331 -25.02 1.99 -22.66
CA ILE A 331 -25.93 1.22 -21.79
C ILE A 331 -26.98 2.15 -21.18
N GLY A 332 -26.60 3.34 -20.71
CA GLY A 332 -27.52 4.31 -20.15
C GLY A 332 -28.61 4.78 -21.14
N ALA A 333 -28.32 4.74 -22.44
CA ALA A 333 -29.26 5.09 -23.51
C ALA A 333 -29.96 3.87 -24.14
N ALA A 334 -29.64 2.66 -23.70
CA ALA A 334 -30.17 1.43 -24.29
C ALA A 334 -31.66 1.23 -23.97
N SER A 335 -32.41 0.82 -24.99
CA SER A 335 -33.83 0.44 -24.90
C SER A 335 -34.05 -1.06 -25.12
N SER A 336 -32.98 -1.83 -25.33
CA SER A 336 -33.04 -3.28 -25.54
C SER A 336 -31.77 -3.99 -25.06
N LEU A 337 -31.89 -5.28 -24.69
CA LEU A 337 -30.75 -6.11 -24.31
C LEU A 337 -29.69 -6.21 -25.44
N GLY A 338 -30.10 -6.17 -26.71
CA GLY A 338 -29.16 -6.22 -27.83
C GLY A 338 -28.23 -4.99 -27.89
N GLN A 339 -28.72 -3.82 -27.49
CA GLN A 339 -27.88 -2.61 -27.40
C GLN A 339 -26.91 -2.68 -26.21
N VAL A 340 -27.37 -3.24 -25.08
CA VAL A 340 -26.50 -3.48 -23.92
C VAL A 340 -25.39 -4.49 -24.26
N GLN A 341 -25.75 -5.59 -24.95
CA GLN A 341 -24.79 -6.57 -25.44
C GLN A 341 -23.75 -5.93 -26.37
N ALA A 342 -24.20 -5.11 -27.34
CA ALA A 342 -23.30 -4.44 -28.26
C ALA A 342 -22.29 -3.52 -27.54
N ALA A 343 -22.73 -2.78 -26.53
CA ALA A 343 -21.86 -1.93 -25.72
C ALA A 343 -20.83 -2.74 -24.92
N LEU A 344 -21.23 -3.85 -24.29
CA LEU A 344 -20.32 -4.73 -23.55
C LEU A 344 -19.32 -5.44 -24.48
N THR A 345 -19.76 -5.90 -25.65
CA THR A 345 -18.89 -6.49 -26.67
C THR A 345 -17.89 -5.45 -27.20
N ALA A 346 -18.33 -4.23 -27.50
CA ALA A 346 -17.44 -3.16 -27.94
C ALA A 346 -16.41 -2.79 -26.86
N PHE A 347 -16.83 -2.75 -25.59
CA PHE A 347 -15.93 -2.59 -24.45
C PHE A 347 -14.86 -3.68 -24.42
N ALA A 348 -15.25 -4.97 -24.49
CA ALA A 348 -14.32 -6.10 -24.47
C ALA A 348 -13.33 -6.05 -25.65
N ALA A 349 -13.85 -5.91 -26.88
CA ALA A 349 -13.08 -5.92 -28.12
C ALA A 349 -12.06 -4.76 -28.19
N ARG A 350 -12.29 -3.66 -27.48
CA ARG A 350 -11.34 -2.54 -27.42
C ARG A 350 -9.96 -2.99 -26.92
N PHE A 351 -9.91 -3.96 -26.01
CA PHE A 351 -8.70 -4.39 -25.34
C PHE A 351 -7.93 -5.49 -26.08
N ASN A 352 -8.58 -6.16 -27.04
CA ASN A 352 -7.97 -7.17 -27.91
C ASN A 352 -6.74 -6.64 -28.69
N THR A 353 -6.73 -5.34 -28.96
CA THR A 353 -5.61 -4.69 -29.66
C THR A 353 -4.58 -4.05 -28.73
N VAL A 354 -4.84 -4.02 -27.42
CA VAL A 354 -3.97 -3.38 -26.43
C VAL A 354 -2.89 -4.37 -26.00
N LYS A 355 -1.64 -4.05 -26.33
CA LYS A 355 -0.51 -4.94 -26.03
C LYS A 355 -0.19 -4.99 -24.53
N GLY A 356 0.13 -6.20 -24.06
CA GLY A 356 0.72 -6.44 -22.75
C GLY A 356 -0.25 -6.35 -21.58
N ILE A 357 -1.55 -6.62 -21.79
CA ILE A 357 -2.53 -6.73 -20.70
C ILE A 357 -2.12 -7.90 -19.78
N GLU A 358 -1.83 -7.56 -18.53
CA GLU A 358 -1.44 -8.51 -17.49
C GLU A 358 -2.67 -9.22 -16.89
N THR A 359 -2.48 -10.40 -16.28
CA THR A 359 -3.58 -11.20 -15.72
C THR A 359 -4.47 -10.40 -14.77
N SER A 360 -3.89 -9.59 -13.88
CA SER A 360 -4.66 -8.73 -12.97
C SER A 360 -5.49 -7.68 -13.69
N GLU A 361 -5.00 -7.14 -14.82
CA GLU A 361 -5.74 -6.20 -15.66
C GLU A 361 -6.92 -6.91 -16.36
N ARG A 362 -6.78 -8.19 -16.73
CA ARG A 362 -7.90 -8.98 -17.30
C ARG A 362 -9.02 -9.18 -16.29
N GLU A 363 -8.66 -9.46 -15.04
CA GLU A 363 -9.62 -9.56 -13.94
C GLU A 363 -10.34 -8.22 -13.70
N ASP A 364 -9.60 -7.11 -13.73
CA ASP A 364 -10.17 -5.77 -13.59
C ASP A 364 -11.15 -5.43 -14.73
N LEU A 365 -10.90 -5.91 -15.96
CA LEU A 365 -11.84 -5.76 -17.08
C LEU A 365 -13.12 -6.57 -16.88
N GLY A 366 -13.03 -7.79 -16.33
CA GLY A 366 -14.22 -8.57 -15.94
C GLY A 366 -15.03 -7.86 -14.87
N LEU A 367 -14.36 -7.33 -13.84
CA LEU A 367 -15.01 -6.54 -12.79
C LEU A 367 -15.68 -5.28 -13.36
N ALA A 368 -15.07 -4.64 -14.36
CA ALA A 368 -15.67 -3.50 -15.04
C ALA A 368 -16.97 -3.88 -15.77
N VAL A 369 -17.01 -5.05 -16.42
CA VAL A 369 -18.25 -5.56 -17.05
C VAL A 369 -19.32 -5.84 -16.01
N GLN A 370 -18.97 -6.44 -14.87
CA GLN A 370 -19.92 -6.63 -13.78
C GLN A 370 -20.49 -5.29 -13.30
N GLN A 371 -19.65 -4.26 -13.14
CA GLN A 371 -20.12 -2.93 -12.76
C GLN A 371 -21.06 -2.30 -13.81
N LEU A 372 -20.76 -2.47 -15.10
CA LEU A 372 -21.62 -2.00 -16.19
C LEU A 372 -22.97 -2.73 -16.22
N ALA A 373 -22.99 -4.03 -15.89
CA ALA A 373 -24.21 -4.82 -15.80
C ALA A 373 -25.15 -4.37 -14.67
N GLN A 374 -24.58 -3.78 -13.61
CA GLN A 374 -25.32 -3.23 -12.48
C GLN A 374 -25.87 -1.81 -12.72
N LEU A 375 -25.68 -1.24 -13.92
CA LEU A 375 -26.28 0.06 -14.25
C LEU A 375 -27.82 -0.03 -14.28
N PRO A 376 -28.56 1.01 -13.83
CA PRO A 376 -30.02 0.98 -13.77
C PRO A 376 -30.71 0.60 -15.09
N ALA A 377 -30.18 1.05 -16.23
CA ALA A 377 -30.71 0.71 -17.55
C ALA A 377 -30.51 -0.77 -17.90
N ALA A 378 -29.36 -1.35 -17.57
CA ALA A 378 -29.09 -2.78 -17.76
C ALA A 378 -29.97 -3.66 -16.86
N LEU A 379 -30.11 -3.27 -15.58
CA LEU A 379 -30.99 -3.96 -14.63
C LEU A 379 -32.47 -3.86 -15.03
N ALA A 380 -32.93 -2.72 -15.53
CA ALA A 380 -34.30 -2.54 -16.02
C ALA A 380 -34.60 -3.47 -17.22
N LEU A 381 -33.57 -3.78 -18.02
CA LEU A 381 -33.64 -4.72 -19.12
C LEU A 381 -33.41 -6.18 -18.71
N LYS A 382 -33.29 -6.45 -17.40
CA LYS A 382 -33.09 -7.77 -16.79
C LYS A 382 -31.80 -8.48 -17.21
N LEU A 383 -30.73 -7.72 -17.48
CA LEU A 383 -29.41 -8.30 -17.64
C LEU A 383 -28.97 -8.97 -16.33
N THR A 384 -28.42 -10.18 -16.42
CA THR A 384 -27.82 -10.90 -15.30
C THR A 384 -26.30 -10.79 -15.36
N ASP A 385 -25.64 -10.92 -14.21
CA ASP A 385 -24.17 -10.92 -14.13
C ASP A 385 -23.58 -12.08 -14.96
N GLU A 386 -24.19 -13.26 -14.91
CA GLU A 386 -23.75 -14.43 -15.69
C GLU A 386 -23.81 -14.16 -17.20
N GLN A 387 -24.89 -13.54 -17.66
CA GLN A 387 -25.06 -13.21 -19.08
C GLN A 387 -24.07 -12.13 -19.54
N ALA A 388 -23.86 -11.10 -18.72
CA ALA A 388 -22.87 -10.06 -19.01
C ALA A 388 -21.45 -10.63 -19.09
N GLN A 389 -21.10 -11.51 -18.15
CA GLN A 389 -19.81 -12.16 -18.10
C GLN A 389 -19.62 -13.11 -19.28
N GLN A 390 -20.65 -13.86 -19.67
CA GLN A 390 -20.61 -14.71 -20.86
C GLN A 390 -20.29 -13.89 -22.12
N TRP A 391 -20.98 -12.78 -22.34
CA TRP A 391 -20.71 -11.92 -23.50
C TRP A 391 -19.30 -11.33 -23.51
N PHE A 392 -18.77 -10.99 -22.32
CA PHE A 392 -17.38 -10.55 -22.20
C PHE A 392 -16.39 -11.67 -22.55
N ASP A 393 -16.62 -12.87 -22.03
CA ASP A 393 -15.74 -14.03 -22.24
C ASP A 393 -15.72 -14.47 -23.70
N GLU A 394 -16.85 -14.39 -24.41
CA GLU A 394 -16.96 -14.71 -25.85
C GLU A 394 -16.21 -13.72 -26.75
N ASN A 395 -15.90 -12.51 -26.27
CA ASN A 395 -15.36 -11.42 -27.11
C ASN A 395 -13.94 -10.97 -26.72
N ARG A 396 -13.38 -11.45 -25.60
CA ARG A 396 -11.99 -11.18 -25.21
C ARG A 396 -11.02 -12.16 -25.86
N ASP A 397 -9.89 -11.68 -26.37
CA ASP A 397 -8.86 -12.52 -27.00
C ASP A 397 -7.43 -12.35 -26.42
N TYR A 398 -7.31 -11.56 -25.35
CA TYR A 398 -6.03 -11.15 -24.75
C TYR A 398 -5.55 -12.05 -23.61
#